data_AF-A0A8P0T0J3-F1
#
_entry.id   AF-A0A8P0T0J3-F1
#
_cell.length_a   1.000
_cell.length_b   1.000
_cell.length_c   1.000
_cell.angle_alpha   90.00
_cell.angle_beta   90.00
_cell.angle_gamma   90.00
#
_symmetry.space_group_name_H-M   'P 1'
#
loop_
_entity.id
_entity.type
_entity.pdbx_description
1 polymer ?
#
loop_
_entity_poly.entity_id
_entity_poly.type
_entity_poly.pdbx_seq_one_letter_code
_entity_poly.pdbx_strand_id
1 'polypeptide(L)'
;MAANTLGGTTPRKPVLSVSARKIKDNAADWHNLILKWETLNDTGFATANKIANLKINLWSEDKTELQSSSPASREDADKRLPEYSKELEALCEDLQTTYDALMRFPESSPTCTRRSFS
;
A
#
# COMPACT_ATOMS: atom_id res chain seq x y z
N MET A 1 58.00 -27.45 5.08
CA MET A 1 57.37 -28.03 3.87
C MET A 1 55.87 -27.98 4.07
N ALA A 2 55.17 -27.29 3.17
CA ALA A 2 53.72 -27.07 3.18
C ALA A 2 52.97 -28.14 2.36
N ALA A 3 51.68 -28.33 2.67
CA ALA A 3 50.58 -28.66 1.73
C ALA A 3 49.25 -28.66 2.52
N ASN A 4 48.47 -27.58 2.51
CA ASN A 4 47.41 -27.19 1.55
C ASN A 4 46.02 -27.79 1.85
N THR A 5 45.21 -26.97 2.53
CA THR A 5 43.82 -26.52 2.24
C THR A 5 42.89 -27.22 1.24
N LEU A 6 41.58 -27.15 1.59
CA LEU A 6 40.32 -27.19 0.81
C LEU A 6 39.70 -28.57 0.55
N GLY A 7 38.40 -28.80 0.77
CA GLY A 7 37.31 -27.84 0.94
C GLY A 7 36.06 -28.45 1.58
N GLY A 8 35.39 -27.62 2.39
CA GLY A 8 34.01 -27.86 2.80
C GLY A 8 33.11 -27.76 1.57
N THR A 9 32.75 -28.91 1.00
CA THR A 9 31.69 -28.98 0.02
C THR A 9 30.37 -28.70 0.73
N THR A 10 29.89 -27.46 0.67
CA THR A 10 28.48 -27.15 0.90
C THR A 10 27.63 -28.12 0.06
N PRO A 11 26.59 -28.77 0.62
CA PRO A 11 25.73 -29.66 -0.14
C PRO A 11 25.22 -28.92 -1.39
N ARG A 12 25.60 -29.38 -2.58
CA ARG A 12 25.08 -28.79 -3.82
C ARG A 12 23.57 -28.95 -3.79
N LYS A 13 22.83 -27.83 -3.80
CA LYS A 13 21.36 -27.84 -3.86
C LYS A 13 20.93 -28.80 -4.97
N PRO A 14 20.13 -29.83 -4.68
CA PRO A 14 19.60 -30.71 -5.70
C PRO A 14 18.87 -29.87 -6.75
N VAL A 15 19.11 -30.14 -8.03
CA VAL A 15 18.36 -29.48 -9.10
C VAL A 15 16.92 -29.97 -8.98
N LEU A 16 16.04 -29.08 -8.51
CA LEU A 16 14.63 -29.39 -8.35
C LEU A 16 14.04 -29.83 -9.69
N SER A 17 13.19 -30.86 -9.64
CA SER A 17 12.36 -31.25 -10.78
C SER A 17 11.56 -30.04 -11.29
N VAL A 18 11.17 -30.07 -12.57
CA VAL A 18 10.41 -28.98 -13.18
C VAL A 18 9.10 -28.72 -12.42
N SER A 19 8.44 -29.76 -11.91
CA SER A 19 7.22 -29.65 -11.10
C SER A 19 7.48 -29.00 -9.73
N ALA A 20 8.54 -29.39 -9.02
CA ALA A 20 8.91 -28.78 -7.75
C ALA A 20 9.28 -27.29 -7.89
N ARG A 21 9.90 -26.91 -9.01
CA ARG A 21 10.20 -25.51 -9.32
C ARG A 21 8.91 -24.69 -9.53
N LYS A 22 7.97 -25.20 -10.33
CA LYS A 22 6.67 -24.54 -10.56
C LYS A 22 5.88 -24.30 -9.28
N ILE A 23 5.87 -25.27 -8.36
CA ILE A 23 5.17 -25.11 -7.06
C ILE A 23 5.82 -24.02 -6.24
N LYS A 24 7.15 -24.00 -6.16
CA LYS A 24 7.91 -22.97 -5.45
C LYS A 24 7.68 -21.58 -6.06
N ASP A 25 7.67 -21.47 -7.38
CA ASP A 25 7.45 -20.20 -8.07
C ASP A 25 6.01 -19.70 -7.84
N ASN A 26 4.99 -20.57 -7.90
CA ASN A 26 3.61 -20.21 -7.54
C ASN A 26 3.49 -19.74 -6.08
N ALA A 27 4.16 -20.41 -5.14
CA ALA A 27 4.15 -20.01 -3.74
C ALA A 27 4.78 -18.61 -3.57
N ALA A 28 5.86 -18.33 -4.30
CA ALA A 28 6.47 -17.00 -4.31
C ALA A 28 5.54 -15.94 -4.92
N ASP A 29 4.83 -16.27 -6.01
CA ASP A 29 3.87 -15.36 -6.64
C ASP A 29 2.71 -15.01 -5.70
N TRP A 30 2.16 -16.00 -4.98
CA TRP A 30 1.15 -15.77 -3.95
C TRP A 30 1.67 -14.91 -2.79
N HIS A 31 2.87 -15.18 -2.31
CA HIS A 31 3.49 -14.37 -1.27
C HIS A 31 3.66 -12.92 -1.72
N ASN A 32 4.17 -12.69 -2.93
CA ASN A 32 4.32 -11.36 -3.50
C ASN A 32 2.96 -10.66 -3.68
N LEU A 33 1.92 -11.41 -4.06
CA LEU A 33 0.57 -10.87 -4.20
C LEU A 33 0.00 -10.42 -2.85
N ILE A 34 0.14 -11.23 -1.82
CA ILE A 34 -0.31 -10.90 -0.45
C ILE A 34 0.44 -9.66 0.06
N LEU A 35 1.76 -9.60 -0.10
CA LEU A 35 2.54 -8.43 0.31
C LEU A 35 2.09 -7.13 -0.38
N LYS A 36 1.79 -7.20 -1.68
CA LYS A 36 1.27 -6.05 -2.42
C LYS A 36 -0.12 -5.64 -1.91
N TRP A 37 -0.98 -6.61 -1.60
CA TRP A 37 -2.31 -6.35 -1.05
C TRP A 37 -2.23 -5.68 0.33
N GLU A 38 -1.37 -6.17 1.22
CA GLU A 38 -1.11 -5.55 2.53
C GLU A 38 -0.60 -4.12 2.38
N THR A 39 0.37 -3.89 1.49
CA THR A 39 0.92 -2.55 1.22
C THR A 39 -0.14 -1.56 0.74
N LEU A 40 -1.04 -2.00 -0.15
CA LEU A 40 -2.12 -1.15 -0.64
C LEU A 40 -3.18 -0.89 0.42
N ASN A 41 -3.49 -1.87 1.26
CA ASN A 41 -4.39 -1.67 2.40
C ASN A 41 -3.82 -0.62 3.37
N ASP A 42 -2.55 -0.76 3.76
CA ASP A 42 -1.90 0.19 4.66
C ASP A 42 -1.90 1.60 4.08
N THR A 43 -1.60 1.72 2.78
CA THR A 43 -1.65 3.00 2.06
C THR A 43 -3.07 3.58 2.04
N GLY A 44 -4.07 2.77 1.71
CA GLY A 44 -5.47 3.18 1.67
C GLY A 44 -5.99 3.63 3.05
N PHE A 45 -5.66 2.88 4.12
CA PHE A 45 -6.00 3.26 5.49
C PHE A 45 -5.31 4.54 5.93
N ALA A 46 -4.04 4.74 5.58
CA ALA A 46 -3.32 5.98 5.87
C ALA A 46 -3.98 7.18 5.18
N THR A 47 -4.34 7.06 3.90
CA THR A 47 -5.03 8.12 3.15
C THR A 47 -6.43 8.40 3.71
N ALA A 48 -7.21 7.37 4.03
CA ALA A 48 -8.53 7.53 4.66
C ALA A 48 -8.43 8.22 6.03
N ASN A 49 -7.41 7.89 6.84
CA ASN A 49 -7.16 8.56 8.12
C ASN A 49 -6.80 10.04 7.93
N LYS A 50 -6.01 10.39 6.91
CA LYS A 50 -5.72 11.80 6.58
C LYS A 50 -7.00 12.55 6.24
N ILE A 51 -7.86 11.97 5.40
CA ILE A 51 -9.17 12.55 5.05
C ILE A 51 -10.04 12.77 6.30
N ALA A 52 -10.09 11.77 7.19
CA ALA A 52 -10.86 11.88 8.43
C ALA A 52 -10.32 13.00 9.33
N ASN A 53 -9.00 13.08 9.52
CA ASN A 53 -8.35 14.12 10.31
C ASN A 53 -8.56 15.51 9.72
N LEU A 54 -8.46 15.65 8.39
CA LEU A 54 -8.78 16.89 7.69
C LEU A 54 -10.22 17.35 7.98
N LYS A 55 -11.20 16.45 7.87
CA LYS A 55 -12.60 16.78 8.14
C LYS A 55 -12.84 17.15 9.61
N ILE A 56 -12.17 16.48 10.54
CA ILE A 56 -12.22 16.82 11.97
C ILE A 56 -11.66 18.22 12.20
N ASN A 57 -10.53 18.57 11.58
CA ASN A 57 -9.93 19.89 11.71
C ASN A 57 -10.85 20.99 11.15
N LEU A 58 -11.41 20.77 9.96
CA LEU A 58 -12.36 21.71 9.34
C LEU A 58 -13.56 22.00 10.25
N TRP A 59 -14.17 20.96 10.83
CA TRP A 59 -15.28 21.12 11.76
C TRP A 59 -14.89 21.74 13.10
N SER A 60 -13.64 21.57 13.52
CA SER A 60 -13.14 22.17 14.77
C SER A 60 -12.88 23.66 14.59
N GLU A 61 -12.34 24.08 13.45
CA GLU A 61 -12.09 25.48 13.11
C GLU A 61 -13.40 26.27 12.94
N ASP A 62 -14.39 25.71 12.24
CA ASP A 62 -15.72 26.32 12.04
C ASP A 62 -16.44 26.60 13.38
N LYS A 63 -16.29 25.69 14.36
CA LYS A 63 -16.84 25.86 15.71
C LYS A 63 -16.13 26.97 16.51
N THR A 64 -14.85 27.22 16.26
CA THR A 64 -14.07 28.28 16.94
C THR A 64 -14.29 29.67 16.33
N GLU A 65 -14.49 29.78 15.02
CA GLU A 65 -14.80 31.07 14.37
C GLU A 65 -16.19 31.61 14.76
N LEU A 66 -17.19 30.74 14.95
CA LEU A 66 -18.52 31.13 15.42
C LEU A 66 -18.54 31.75 16.84
N GLN A 67 -17.50 31.51 17.66
CA GLN A 67 -17.39 32.08 19.00
C GLN A 67 -16.57 33.39 19.04
N SER A 68 -15.87 33.72 17.95
CA SER A 68 -14.94 34.85 17.86
C SER A 68 -15.42 35.83 16.79
N SER A 69 -16.40 36.65 17.14
CA SER A 69 -16.89 37.75 16.29
C SER A 69 -15.86 38.90 16.21
N SER A 70 -14.76 38.72 15.49
CA SER A 70 -13.77 39.78 15.20
C SER A 70 -13.46 39.84 13.70
N PRO A 71 -13.47 41.03 13.05
CA PRO A 71 -13.43 41.13 11.59
C PRO A 71 -12.07 40.79 10.95
N ALA A 72 -11.01 40.64 11.76
CA ALA A 72 -9.64 40.49 11.27
C ALA A 72 -9.27 39.07 10.79
N SER A 73 -10.10 38.05 11.05
CA SER A 73 -9.81 36.64 10.74
C SER A 73 -10.24 36.18 9.34
N ARG A 74 -11.11 36.95 8.65
CA ARG A 74 -11.80 36.49 7.44
C ARG A 74 -10.90 36.31 6.20
N GLU A 75 -9.81 37.06 6.07
CA GLU A 75 -8.93 37.00 4.89
C GLU A 75 -7.97 35.79 4.87
N ASP A 76 -7.67 35.18 6.03
CA ASP A 76 -6.86 33.95 6.12
C ASP A 76 -7.75 32.70 5.93
N ALA A 77 -8.94 32.69 6.55
CA ALA A 77 -9.92 31.61 6.41
C ALA A 77 -10.34 31.36 4.95
N ASP A 78 -10.53 32.42 4.15
CA ASP A 78 -10.93 32.32 2.74
C ASP A 78 -9.82 31.75 1.83
N LYS A 79 -8.55 31.74 2.27
CA LYS A 79 -7.44 31.12 1.54
C LYS A 79 -7.20 29.68 1.95
N ARG A 80 -7.45 29.35 3.22
CA ARG A 80 -7.37 27.99 3.75
C ARG A 80 -8.47 27.07 3.22
N LEU A 81 -9.69 27.57 3.02
CA LEU A 81 -10.79 26.80 2.45
C LEU A 81 -10.50 26.25 1.04
N PRO A 82 -10.01 27.07 0.09
CA PRO A 82 -9.55 26.63 -1.23
C PRO A 82 -8.31 25.73 -1.22
N GLU A 83 -7.45 25.84 -0.21
CA GLU A 83 -6.27 24.99 -0.07
C GLU A 83 -6.66 23.61 0.49
N TYR A 84 -7.53 23.59 1.50
CA TYR A 84 -8.15 22.39 2.06
C TYR A 84 -8.95 21.61 1.02
N SER A 85 -9.72 22.30 0.17
CA SER A 85 -10.51 21.62 -0.87
C SER A 85 -9.63 20.91 -1.89
N LYS A 86 -8.49 21.50 -2.27
CA LYS A 86 -7.51 20.88 -3.16
C LYS A 86 -6.79 19.70 -2.51
N GLU A 87 -6.39 19.82 -1.24
CA GLU A 87 -5.76 18.73 -0.51
C GLU A 87 -6.73 17.54 -0.35
N LEU A 88 -7.99 17.82 -0.03
CA LEU A 88 -9.02 16.81 0.10
C LEU A 88 -9.32 16.11 -1.23
N GLU A 89 -9.38 16.86 -2.33
CA GLU A 89 -9.58 16.31 -3.67
C GLU A 89 -8.42 15.37 -4.05
N ALA A 90 -7.17 15.80 -3.86
CA ALA A 90 -6.00 14.97 -4.10
C ALA A 90 -6.00 13.67 -3.26
N LEU A 91 -6.37 13.75 -1.98
CA LEU A 91 -6.47 12.56 -1.13
C LEU A 91 -7.59 11.62 -1.57
N CYS A 92 -8.71 12.15 -2.08
CA CYS A 92 -9.79 11.34 -2.65
C CYS A 92 -9.33 10.62 -3.93
N GLU A 93 -8.60 11.31 -4.81
CA GLU A 93 -8.02 10.71 -6.02
C GLU A 93 -6.99 9.62 -5.70
N ASP A 94 -6.12 9.87 -4.72
CA ASP A 94 -5.14 8.89 -4.24
C ASP A 94 -5.83 7.64 -3.64
N LEU A 95 -6.89 7.85 -2.86
CA LEU A 95 -7.67 6.76 -2.28
C LEU A 95 -8.38 5.96 -3.38
N GLN A 96 -8.96 6.63 -4.38
CA GLN A 96 -9.61 5.99 -5.53
C GLN A 96 -8.59 5.16 -6.32
N THR A 97 -7.41 5.71 -6.59
CA THR A 97 -6.32 5.00 -7.28
C THR A 97 -5.90 3.74 -6.52
N THR A 98 -5.80 3.84 -5.19
CA THR A 98 -5.49 2.70 -4.32
C THR A 98 -6.58 1.64 -4.36
N TYR A 99 -7.85 2.05 -4.33
CA TYR A 99 -9.00 1.16 -4.44
C TYR A 99 -9.05 0.44 -5.78
N ASP A 100 -8.83 1.15 -6.89
CA ASP A 100 -8.80 0.56 -8.23
C ASP A 100 -7.66 -0.45 -8.36
N ALA A 101 -6.51 -0.17 -7.76
CA ALA A 101 -5.40 -1.11 -7.68
C ALA A 101 -5.81 -2.39 -6.92
N LEU A 102 -6.50 -2.25 -5.78
CA LEU A 102 -7.03 -3.38 -4.99
C LEU A 102 -8.07 -4.20 -5.77
N MET A 103 -8.96 -3.55 -6.51
CA MET A 103 -9.99 -4.20 -7.33
C MET A 103 -9.41 -4.99 -8.50
N ARG A 104 -8.18 -4.72 -8.90
CA ARG A 104 -7.46 -5.44 -9.96
C ARG A 104 -6.72 -6.70 -9.47
N PHE A 105 -6.60 -6.90 -8.14
CA PHE A 105 -5.95 -8.09 -7.57
C PHE A 105 -6.56 -9.43 -8.00
N PRO A 106 -7.90 -9.60 -8.06
CA PRO A 106 -8.53 -10.84 -8.49
C PRO A 106 -8.07 -11.28 -9.89
N GLU A 107 -7.89 -10.34 -10.82
CA GLU A 107 -7.44 -10.61 -12.19
C GLU A 107 -5.97 -11.02 -12.26
N SER A 108 -5.14 -10.54 -11.33
CA SER A 108 -3.71 -10.84 -11.28
C SER A 108 -3.36 -12.12 -10.52
N SER A 109 -4.34 -12.78 -9.91
CA SER A 109 -4.10 -13.93 -9.04
C SER A 109 -3.68 -15.18 -9.84
N PRO A 110 -2.65 -15.93 -9.40
CA PRO A 110 -2.24 -17.16 -10.08
C PRO A 110 -3.36 -18.21 -10.03
N THR A 111 -3.80 -18.70 -11.18
CA THR A 111 -4.75 -19.83 -11.22
C THR A 111 -4.03 -21.12 -10.85
N CYS A 112 -4.25 -21.60 -9.63
CA CYS A 112 -3.71 -22.88 -9.18
C CYS A 112 -4.50 -24.03 -9.83
N THR A 113 -4.23 -24.32 -11.11
CA THR A 113 -4.87 -25.44 -11.81
C THR A 113 -4.23 -26.76 -11.38
N ARG A 114 -5.07 -27.79 -11.16
CA ARG A 114 -4.67 -29.15 -10.73
C ARG A 114 -3.58 -29.79 -11.62
N ARG A 115 -3.42 -29.34 -12.86
CA ARG A 115 -2.37 -29.79 -13.80
C ARG A 115 -0.96 -29.39 -13.41
N SER A 116 -0.78 -28.41 -12.52
CA SER A 116 0.55 -28.00 -12.04
C SER A 116 1.18 -29.01 -11.06
N PHE A 117 0.42 -30.03 -10.64
CA PHE A 117 0.82 -31.05 -9.66
C PHE A 117 0.94 -32.47 -10.26
N SER A 118 0.77 -32.65 -11.57
CA SER A 118 1.03 -33.93 -12.27
C SER A 118 2.33 -33.90 -13.06
#